data_AF-A0A7C4T3H0-F1
#
_entry.id   AF-A0A7C4T3H0-F1
#
_cell.length_a   1.000
_cell.length_b   1.000
_cell.length_c   1.000
_cell.angle_alpha   90.00
_cell.angle_beta   90.00
_cell.angle_gamma   90.00
#
_symmetry.space_group_name_H-M   'P 1'
#
loop_
_entity.id
_entity.type
_entity.pdbx_description
1 polymer ?
#
loop_
_entity_poly.entity_id
_entity_poly.type
_entity_poly.pdbx_seq_one_letter_code
_entity_poly.pdbx_strand_id
1 'polypeptide(L)'
;MGQRRLILGVIMLILFAACPRFQPEQRKEKPIILVSIAPQKYFLEQVAGKDSFNIVVIVPEGQSPHSYEPSPSQLALMSKGVLWFTTGVEFETVLVSKLLAVAPKLKVIDTTRDIQFRRLEAHEHEENEMHESHGEQDNEHEGRDPHVWMSFANVQIQTRIMSEVLSEHFPQ
;
A
#
# COMPACT_ATOMS: atom_id res chain seq x y z
N MET A 1 -1.33 72.02 7.38
CA MET A 1 -0.44 70.89 7.00
C MET A 1 -0.52 69.67 7.95
N GLY A 2 -0.95 69.80 9.22
CA GLY A 2 -0.96 68.69 10.19
C GLY A 2 -2.03 67.61 9.97
N GLN A 3 -3.27 67.98 9.61
CA GLN A 3 -4.36 67.00 9.46
C GLN A 3 -4.18 66.02 8.29
N ARG A 4 -3.61 66.47 7.16
CA ARG A 4 -3.30 65.58 6.02
C ARG A 4 -2.21 64.55 6.35
N ARG A 5 -1.21 64.94 7.16
CA ARG A 5 -0.16 64.03 7.65
C ARG A 5 -0.72 63.01 8.66
N LEU A 6 -1.69 63.42 9.48
CA LEU A 6 -2.37 62.54 10.42
C LEU A 6 -3.25 61.50 9.70
N ILE A 7 -4.01 61.92 8.69
CA ILE A 7 -4.86 61.02 7.89
C ILE A 7 -4.02 60.01 7.09
N LEU A 8 -2.92 60.46 6.46
CA LEU A 8 -2.00 59.53 5.78
C LEU A 8 -1.37 58.52 6.76
N GLY A 9 -0.99 58.97 7.96
CA GLY A 9 -0.44 58.08 8.99
C GLY A 9 -1.43 57.01 9.47
N VAL A 10 -2.71 57.38 9.64
CA VAL A 10 -3.77 56.45 10.04
C VAL A 10 -4.09 55.44 8.93
N ILE A 11 -4.15 55.88 7.67
CA ILE A 11 -4.37 54.98 6.52
C ILE A 11 -3.21 53.98 6.37
N MET A 12 -1.97 54.42 6.58
CA MET A 12 -0.78 53.56 6.53
C MET A 12 -0.78 52.52 7.68
N LEU A 13 -1.27 52.89 8.87
CA LEU A 13 -1.41 51.99 10.01
C LEU A 13 -2.48 50.90 9.78
N ILE A 14 -3.60 51.27 9.14
CA ILE A 14 -4.69 50.33 8.79
C ILE A 14 -4.23 49.34 7.72
N LEU A 15 -3.45 49.78 6.73
CA LEU A 15 -2.89 48.92 5.68
C LEU A 15 -1.89 47.88 6.23
N PHE A 16 -1.13 48.22 7.29
CA PHE A 16 -0.23 47.27 7.96
C PHE A 16 -0.97 46.26 8.86
N ALA A 17 -2.08 46.67 9.51
CA ALA A 17 -2.89 45.79 10.35
C ALA A 17 -3.79 44.83 9.54
N ALA A 18 -4.08 45.15 8.28
CA ALA A 18 -4.92 44.36 7.38
C ALA A 18 -4.15 43.30 6.56
N CYS A 19 -2.89 43.00 6.92
CA CYS A 19 -2.18 41.89 6.31
C CYS A 19 -2.91 40.59 6.69
N PRO A 20 -3.48 39.83 5.73
CA PRO A 20 -4.11 38.56 6.05
C PRO A 20 -3.05 37.70 6.71
N ARG A 21 -3.30 37.26 7.96
CA ARG A 21 -2.43 36.28 8.62
C ARG A 21 -2.37 35.06 7.71
N PHE A 22 -1.23 34.89 7.04
CA PHE A 22 -0.93 33.68 6.30
C PHE A 22 -0.79 32.58 7.33
N GLN A 23 -1.91 31.92 7.66
CA GLN A 23 -1.89 30.70 8.43
C GLN A 23 -1.35 29.62 7.49
N PRO A 24 -0.15 29.07 7.73
CA PRO A 24 0.27 27.91 6.97
C PRO A 24 -0.78 26.83 7.19
N GLU A 25 -1.42 26.40 6.10
CA GLU A 25 -2.33 25.27 6.13
C GLU A 25 -1.56 24.09 6.72
N GLN A 26 -1.93 23.63 7.93
CA GLN A 26 -1.35 22.43 8.50
C GLN A 26 -1.77 21.26 7.60
N ARG A 27 -0.91 20.88 6.64
CA ARG A 27 -1.08 19.63 5.91
C ARG A 27 -1.08 18.52 6.94
N LYS A 28 -2.25 17.94 7.22
CA LYS A 28 -2.32 16.63 7.88
C LYS A 28 -1.43 15.68 7.08
N GLU A 29 -0.53 14.99 7.77
CA GLU A 29 0.28 13.95 7.13
C GLU A 29 -0.65 12.90 6.52
N LYS A 30 -0.40 12.53 5.26
CA LYS A 30 -1.21 11.54 4.54
C LYS A 30 -1.04 10.17 5.22
N PRO A 31 -2.11 9.39 5.42
CA PRO A 31 -2.00 8.04 5.95
C PRO A 31 -1.09 7.18 5.07
N ILE A 32 -0.28 6.32 5.69
CA ILE A 32 0.63 5.41 4.99
C ILE A 32 -0.10 4.11 4.66
N ILE A 33 -0.19 3.79 3.37
CA ILE A 33 -0.72 2.51 2.90
C ILE A 33 0.42 1.72 2.26
N LEU A 34 0.56 0.47 2.67
CA LEU A 34 1.55 -0.44 2.14
C LEU A 34 0.94 -1.27 1.00
N VAL A 35 1.73 -1.50 -0.03
CA VAL A 35 1.47 -2.49 -1.07
C VAL A 35 2.72 -3.31 -1.29
N SER A 36 2.57 -4.54 -1.74
CA SER A 36 3.70 -5.46 -1.85
C SER A 36 4.58 -5.17 -3.05
N ILE A 37 3.97 -4.89 -4.21
CA ILE A 37 4.66 -4.74 -5.50
C ILE A 37 4.18 -3.53 -6.29
N ALA A 38 4.98 -3.09 -7.27
CA ALA A 38 4.70 -1.89 -8.07
C ALA A 38 3.35 -1.91 -8.82
N PRO A 39 2.87 -3.04 -9.40
CA PRO A 39 1.54 -3.11 -10.01
C PRO A 39 0.41 -2.71 -9.05
N GLN A 40 0.45 -3.19 -7.80
CA GLN A 40 -0.56 -2.84 -6.80
C GLN A 40 -0.57 -1.35 -6.47
N LYS A 41 0.61 -0.69 -6.42
CA LYS A 41 0.68 0.77 -6.24
C LYS A 41 -0.06 1.49 -7.34
N TYR A 42 0.20 1.10 -8.60
CA TYR A 42 -0.47 1.71 -9.75
C TYR A 42 -2.00 1.55 -9.64
N PHE A 43 -2.48 0.34 -9.34
CA PHE A 43 -3.91 0.08 -9.16
C PHE A 43 -4.52 0.93 -8.05
N LEU A 44 -3.86 0.97 -6.89
CA LEU A 44 -4.33 1.73 -5.73
C LEU A 44 -4.37 3.23 -6.01
N GLU A 45 -3.40 3.79 -6.74
CA GLU A 45 -3.42 5.19 -7.17
C GLU A 45 -4.58 5.50 -8.12
N GLN A 46 -4.98 4.56 -8.99
CA GLN A 46 -6.16 4.73 -9.85
C GLN A 46 -7.46 4.71 -9.03
N VAL A 47 -7.53 3.90 -7.97
CA VAL A 47 -8.71 3.79 -7.11
C VAL A 47 -8.82 4.97 -6.14
N ALA A 48 -7.72 5.33 -5.47
CA ALA A 48 -7.71 6.32 -4.41
C ALA A 48 -7.51 7.75 -4.89
N GLY A 49 -6.97 7.95 -6.09
CA GLY A 49 -6.37 9.21 -6.52
C GLY A 49 -4.94 9.37 -6.01
N LYS A 50 -4.06 9.90 -6.88
CA LYS A 50 -2.59 9.97 -6.66
C LYS A 50 -2.16 10.71 -5.39
N ASP A 51 -3.01 11.60 -4.88
CA ASP A 51 -2.67 12.49 -3.77
C ASP A 51 -3.38 12.18 -2.46
N SER A 52 -4.15 11.10 -2.37
CA SER A 52 -4.95 10.80 -1.18
C SER A 52 -4.13 10.17 -0.05
N PHE A 53 -3.14 9.34 -0.39
CA PHE A 53 -2.37 8.55 0.57
C PHE A 53 -0.86 8.59 0.28
N ASN A 54 -0.05 8.24 1.29
CA ASN A 54 1.36 7.93 1.08
C ASN A 54 1.49 6.42 0.81
N ILE A 55 1.56 6.04 -0.47
CA ILE A 55 1.61 4.62 -0.88
C ILE A 55 3.06 4.14 -0.95
N VAL A 56 3.42 3.23 -0.05
CA VAL A 56 4.77 2.63 0.04
C VAL A 56 4.75 1.24 -0.60
N VAL A 57 5.64 1.02 -1.57
CA VAL A 57 5.88 -0.31 -2.14
C VAL A 57 6.92 -1.03 -1.29
N ILE A 58 6.60 -2.23 -0.82
CA ILE A 58 7.49 -3.00 0.05
C ILE A 58 8.69 -3.51 -0.73
N VAL A 59 8.47 -4.18 -1.86
CA VAL A 59 9.55 -4.61 -2.76
C VAL A 59 9.96 -3.43 -3.63
N PRO A 60 11.16 -2.84 -3.44
CA PRO A 60 11.59 -1.70 -4.23
C PRO A 60 11.88 -2.11 -5.67
N GLU A 61 11.95 -1.11 -6.54
CA GLU A 61 12.33 -1.31 -7.93
C GLU A 61 13.71 -2.00 -8.04
N GLY A 62 13.81 -2.94 -8.97
CA GLY A 62 15.03 -3.75 -9.18
C GLY A 62 15.23 -4.90 -8.20
N GLN A 63 14.32 -5.11 -7.23
CA GLN A 63 14.36 -6.27 -6.32
C GLN A 63 13.31 -7.32 -6.67
N SER A 64 13.60 -8.58 -6.38
CA SER A 64 12.70 -9.71 -6.67
C SER A 64 11.78 -10.02 -5.49
N PRO A 65 10.46 -10.06 -5.67
CA PRO A 65 9.50 -10.47 -4.63
C PRO A 65 9.75 -11.89 -4.09
N HIS A 66 10.27 -12.81 -4.91
CA HIS A 66 10.49 -14.21 -4.51
C HIS A 66 11.60 -14.38 -3.47
N SER A 67 12.52 -13.41 -3.35
CA SER A 67 13.67 -13.47 -2.44
C SER A 67 13.81 -12.20 -1.59
N TYR A 68 12.75 -11.38 -1.51
CA TYR A 68 12.84 -10.07 -0.88
C TYR A 68 12.84 -10.17 0.65
N GLU A 69 13.77 -9.47 1.29
CA GLU A 69 13.76 -9.24 2.72
C GLU A 69 13.95 -7.74 3.03
N PRO A 70 13.03 -7.11 3.77
CA PRO A 70 13.14 -5.69 4.07
C PRO A 70 14.24 -5.38 5.08
N SER A 71 14.92 -4.25 4.87
CA SER A 71 15.87 -3.72 5.84
C SER A 71 15.19 -3.24 7.13
N PRO A 72 15.93 -3.11 8.25
CA PRO A 72 15.37 -2.59 9.51
C PRO A 72 14.73 -1.19 9.38
N SER A 73 15.30 -0.32 8.56
CA SER A 73 14.75 1.01 8.29
C SER A 73 13.43 0.94 7.52
N GLN A 74 13.30 0.00 6.58
CA GLN A 74 12.04 -0.25 5.88
C GLN A 74 10.98 -0.81 6.82
N LEU A 75 11.33 -1.76 7.70
CA LEU A 75 10.42 -2.26 8.73
C LEU A 75 9.91 -1.14 9.65
N ALA A 76 10.79 -0.20 10.03
CA ALA A 76 10.41 0.96 10.84
C ALA A 76 9.51 1.97 10.09
N LEU A 77 9.60 2.04 8.76
CA LEU A 77 8.66 2.81 7.94
C LEU A 77 7.31 2.08 7.83
N MET A 78 7.35 0.79 7.55
CA MET A 78 6.17 -0.07 7.39
C MET A 78 5.35 -0.15 8.68
N SER A 79 5.98 -0.11 9.85
CA SER A 79 5.26 -0.14 11.13
C SER A 79 4.37 1.08 11.39
N LYS A 80 4.55 2.16 10.60
CA LYS A 80 3.67 3.35 10.62
C LYS A 80 2.47 3.22 9.67
N GLY A 81 2.40 2.14 8.89
CA GLY A 81 1.31 1.85 7.97
C GLY A 81 -0.01 1.61 8.70
N VAL A 82 -1.12 2.03 8.08
CA VAL A 82 -2.47 1.77 8.60
C VAL A 82 -3.16 0.62 7.87
N LEU A 83 -2.90 0.48 6.57
CA LEU A 83 -3.36 -0.62 5.73
C LEU A 83 -2.18 -1.23 4.98
N TRP A 84 -2.24 -2.53 4.73
CA TRP A 84 -1.38 -3.23 3.78
C TRP A 84 -2.23 -4.12 2.87
N PHE A 85 -2.21 -3.85 1.57
CA PHE A 85 -2.82 -4.72 0.56
C PHE A 85 -1.81 -5.77 0.06
N THR A 86 -2.05 -7.05 0.33
CA THR A 86 -1.22 -8.19 -0.11
C THR A 86 -1.73 -8.78 -1.43
N THR A 87 -0.87 -9.50 -2.17
CA THR A 87 -1.17 -10.05 -3.51
C THR A 87 -0.81 -11.55 -3.66
N GLY A 88 -0.45 -12.22 -2.57
CA GLY A 88 -0.17 -13.66 -2.55
C GLY A 88 1.24 -14.04 -3.01
N VAL A 89 2.20 -13.09 -2.98
CA VAL A 89 3.61 -13.37 -3.29
C VAL A 89 4.35 -13.88 -2.06
N GLU A 90 5.36 -14.72 -2.26
CA GLU A 90 5.91 -15.63 -1.26
C GLU A 90 6.50 -14.91 -0.04
N PHE A 91 7.12 -13.73 -0.22
CA PHE A 91 7.71 -12.98 0.89
C PHE A 91 6.66 -12.51 1.91
N GLU A 92 5.41 -12.34 1.50
CA GLU A 92 4.34 -11.83 2.34
C GLU A 92 4.06 -12.78 3.50
N THR A 93 4.05 -14.09 3.25
CA THR A 93 3.71 -15.13 4.24
C THR A 93 4.57 -15.00 5.49
N VAL A 94 5.88 -14.81 5.31
CA VAL A 94 6.82 -14.64 6.43
C VAL A 94 6.74 -13.23 7.00
N LEU A 95 6.60 -12.22 6.14
CA LEU A 95 6.68 -10.82 6.56
C LEU A 95 5.44 -10.32 7.32
N VAL A 96 4.25 -10.83 6.99
CA VAL A 96 2.99 -10.48 7.68
C VAL A 96 3.10 -10.73 9.18
N SER A 97 3.56 -11.91 9.58
CA SER A 97 3.73 -12.27 10.99
C SER A 97 4.73 -11.36 11.72
N LYS A 98 5.90 -11.12 11.11
CA LYS A 98 6.95 -10.22 11.64
C LYS A 98 6.44 -8.79 11.81
N LEU A 99 5.71 -8.27 10.83
CA LEU A 99 5.24 -6.89 10.84
C LEU A 99 4.10 -6.68 11.84
N LEU A 100 3.15 -7.60 11.92
CA LEU A 100 2.05 -7.52 12.89
C LEU A 100 2.54 -7.59 14.34
N ALA A 101 3.67 -8.25 14.62
CA ALA A 101 4.27 -8.27 15.94
C ALA A 101 4.73 -6.88 16.42
N VAL A 102 5.17 -6.01 15.50
CA VAL A 102 5.64 -4.65 15.82
C VAL A 102 4.59 -3.57 15.53
N ALA A 103 3.61 -3.87 14.68
CA ALA A 103 2.55 -2.96 14.26
C ALA A 103 1.17 -3.63 14.37
N PRO A 104 0.68 -3.92 15.59
CA PRO A 104 -0.57 -4.66 15.80
C PRO A 104 -1.84 -3.94 15.33
N LYS A 105 -1.73 -2.64 15.02
CA LYS A 105 -2.82 -1.82 14.47
C LYS A 105 -2.90 -1.87 12.95
N LEU A 106 -1.86 -2.36 12.28
CA LEU A 106 -1.85 -2.50 10.82
C LEU A 106 -2.94 -3.50 10.41
N LYS A 107 -3.77 -3.12 9.44
CA LYS A 107 -4.73 -4.05 8.83
C LYS A 107 -4.14 -4.61 7.55
N VAL A 108 -4.00 -5.93 7.49
CA VAL A 108 -3.54 -6.67 6.31
C VAL A 108 -4.76 -7.15 5.54
N ILE A 109 -4.83 -6.82 4.26
CA ILE A 109 -5.96 -7.09 3.38
C ILE A 109 -5.48 -7.92 2.21
N ASP A 110 -5.95 -9.16 2.16
CA ASP A 110 -5.71 -10.04 1.02
C ASP A 110 -6.58 -9.64 -0.18
N THR A 111 -5.92 -9.11 -1.21
CA THR A 111 -6.59 -8.72 -2.46
C THR A 111 -6.82 -9.90 -3.41
N THR A 112 -6.38 -11.11 -3.01
CA THR A 112 -6.54 -12.35 -3.77
C THR A 112 -7.66 -13.26 -3.28
N ARG A 113 -8.33 -12.92 -2.16
CA ARG A 113 -9.36 -13.76 -1.51
C ARG A 113 -10.51 -14.24 -2.41
N ASP A 114 -10.80 -13.52 -3.50
CA ASP A 114 -11.85 -13.85 -4.47
C ASP A 114 -11.29 -14.32 -5.84
N ILE A 115 -9.97 -14.53 -5.94
CA ILE A 115 -9.30 -14.91 -7.19
C ILE A 115 -9.24 -16.43 -7.32
N GLN A 116 -9.61 -16.92 -8.51
CA GLN A 116 -9.34 -18.29 -8.92
C GLN A 116 -7.91 -18.38 -9.48
N PHE A 117 -7.02 -19.02 -8.72
CA PHE A 117 -5.61 -19.16 -9.11
C PHE A 117 -5.45 -20.14 -10.28
N ARG A 118 -4.55 -19.80 -11.20
CA ARG A 118 -4.04 -20.76 -12.18
C ARG A 118 -3.08 -21.70 -11.45
N ARG A 119 -3.01 -22.95 -11.90
CA ARG A 119 -1.94 -23.87 -11.49
C ARG A 119 -0.76 -23.73 -12.45
N LEU A 120 0.43 -23.66 -11.89
CA LEU A 120 1.68 -23.86 -12.63
C LEU A 120 1.79 -25.35 -12.94
N GLU A 121 2.05 -25.68 -14.19
CA GLU A 121 2.39 -27.06 -14.57
C GLU A 121 3.78 -27.36 -13.99
N ALA A 122 3.87 -28.39 -13.16
CA ALA A 122 5.18 -28.93 -12.81
C ALA A 122 5.75 -29.59 -14.07
N HIS A 123 6.83 -29.03 -14.60
CA HIS A 123 7.63 -29.77 -15.57
C HIS A 123 8.35 -30.88 -14.81
N GLU A 124 7.77 -32.08 -14.80
CA GLU A 124 8.47 -33.29 -14.41
C GLU A 124 9.66 -33.46 -15.35
N HIS A 125 10.86 -33.23 -14.83
CA HIS A 125 12.04 -33.85 -15.41
C HIS A 125 11.86 -35.36 -15.23
N GLU A 126 11.82 -36.12 -16.33
CA GLU A 126 11.85 -37.58 -16.30
C GLU A 126 13.12 -38.07 -15.57
N GLU A 127 13.03 -38.22 -14.26
CA GLU A 127 13.88 -39.13 -13.50
C GLU A 127 12.98 -40.18 -12.84
N ASN A 128 13.22 -41.41 -13.27
CA ASN A 128 12.54 -42.62 -12.84
C ASN A 128 12.51 -42.78 -11.31
N GLU A 129 11.38 -43.34 -10.84
CA GLU A 129 11.19 -44.25 -9.71
C GLU A 129 10.76 -43.72 -8.32
N MET A 130 9.63 -44.31 -7.88
CA MET A 130 9.08 -44.48 -6.53
C MET A 130 8.26 -43.35 -5.90
N HIS A 131 6.97 -43.29 -6.28
CA HIS A 131 5.92 -42.68 -5.47
C HIS A 131 5.56 -43.59 -4.27
N GLU A 132 6.17 -43.32 -3.12
CA GLU A 132 5.60 -43.65 -1.81
C GLU A 132 4.48 -42.62 -1.52
N SER A 133 3.27 -43.14 -1.33
CA SER A 133 2.07 -42.40 -0.96
C SER A 133 2.20 -41.87 0.47
N HIS A 134 2.58 -40.59 0.62
CA HIS A 134 2.46 -39.87 1.88
C HIS A 134 1.41 -38.77 1.79
N GLY A 135 0.30 -39.02 2.50
CA GLY A 135 -0.46 -38.05 3.29
C GLY A 135 -0.97 -36.80 2.57
N GLU A 136 -2.30 -36.76 2.37
CA GLU A 136 -3.06 -35.52 2.21
C GLU A 136 -2.82 -34.60 3.44
N GLN A 137 -1.80 -33.75 3.35
CA GLN A 137 -1.65 -32.55 4.16
C GLN A 137 -1.58 -31.37 3.20
N ASP A 138 -2.75 -30.82 2.91
CA ASP A 138 -3.07 -29.39 2.83
C ASP A 138 -1.91 -28.40 2.56
N ASN A 139 -1.11 -28.62 1.52
CA ASN A 139 -0.25 -27.59 0.94
C ASN A 139 -1.09 -26.76 -0.04
N GLU A 140 -2.07 -26.01 0.50
CA GLU A 140 -2.96 -25.18 -0.30
C GLU A 140 -2.21 -24.22 -1.25
N HIS A 141 -0.95 -23.88 -0.96
CA HIS A 141 -0.12 -22.96 -1.73
C HIS A 141 0.74 -23.59 -2.83
N GLU A 142 0.94 -24.91 -2.85
CA GLU A 142 1.84 -25.54 -3.82
C GLU A 142 1.26 -25.49 -5.24
N GLY A 143 2.04 -24.92 -6.17
CA GLY A 143 1.71 -24.85 -7.59
C GLY A 143 0.70 -23.76 -7.97
N ARG A 144 0.32 -22.83 -7.10
CA ARG A 144 -0.46 -21.64 -7.51
C ARG A 144 0.44 -20.64 -8.23
N ASP A 145 -0.04 -20.09 -9.35
CA ASP A 145 0.64 -18.99 -10.04
C ASP A 145 0.42 -17.66 -9.27
N PRO A 146 1.45 -17.07 -8.65
CA PRO A 146 1.31 -15.87 -7.84
C PRO A 146 1.11 -14.61 -8.69
N HIS A 147 1.30 -14.66 -10.01
CA HIS A 147 1.28 -13.51 -10.91
C HIS A 147 -0.14 -13.02 -11.24
N VAL A 148 -1.01 -12.98 -10.25
CA VAL A 148 -2.44 -12.68 -10.41
C VAL A 148 -2.70 -11.31 -11.02
N TRP A 149 -1.79 -10.35 -10.87
CA TRP A 149 -1.86 -9.02 -11.47
C TRP A 149 -1.72 -9.02 -13.01
N MET A 150 -1.27 -10.12 -13.61
CA MET A 150 -1.14 -10.27 -15.07
C MET A 150 -2.48 -10.57 -15.76
N SER A 151 -3.55 -10.80 -15.00
CA SER A 151 -4.90 -11.03 -15.53
C SER A 151 -5.80 -9.83 -15.30
N PHE A 152 -6.41 -9.30 -16.37
CA PHE A 152 -7.36 -8.19 -16.27
C PHE A 152 -8.53 -8.49 -15.31
N ALA A 153 -9.11 -9.70 -15.39
CA ALA A 153 -10.22 -10.10 -14.52
C ALA A 153 -9.80 -10.11 -13.04
N ASN A 154 -8.58 -10.55 -12.75
CA ASN A 154 -8.03 -10.54 -11.39
C ASN A 154 -7.76 -9.11 -10.89
N VAL A 155 -7.31 -8.21 -11.77
CA VAL A 155 -7.12 -6.79 -11.42
C VAL A 155 -8.45 -6.11 -11.09
N GLN A 156 -9.55 -6.47 -11.77
CA GLN A 156 -10.89 -5.97 -11.42
C GLN A 156 -11.30 -6.41 -10.00
N ILE A 157 -10.99 -7.64 -9.62
CA ILE A 157 -11.23 -8.15 -8.27
C ILE A 157 -10.40 -7.38 -7.23
N GLN A 158 -9.09 -7.23 -7.48
CA GLN A 158 -8.18 -6.51 -6.58
C GLN A 158 -8.60 -5.06 -6.38
N THR A 159 -8.92 -4.34 -7.46
CA THR A 159 -9.31 -2.92 -7.38
C THR A 159 -10.67 -2.71 -6.70
N ARG A 160 -11.63 -3.63 -6.90
CA ARG A 160 -12.89 -3.64 -6.16
C ARG A 160 -12.65 -3.78 -4.66
N ILE A 161 -11.85 -4.76 -4.22
CA ILE A 161 -11.51 -4.95 -2.81
C ILE A 161 -10.81 -3.72 -2.24
N MET A 162 -9.85 -3.14 -2.96
CA MET A 162 -9.19 -1.89 -2.55
C MET A 162 -10.21 -0.76 -2.35
N SER A 163 -11.14 -0.59 -3.29
CA SER A 163 -12.18 0.46 -3.22
C SER A 163 -13.12 0.28 -2.03
N GLU A 164 -13.58 -0.94 -1.79
CA GLU A 164 -14.44 -1.29 -0.64
C GLU A 164 -13.74 -0.94 0.68
N VAL A 165 -12.51 -1.42 0.85
CA VAL A 165 -11.72 -1.20 2.08
C VAL A 165 -11.42 0.28 2.30
N LEU A 166 -11.03 1.00 1.26
CA LEU A 166 -10.75 2.44 1.38
C LEU A 166 -12.00 3.21 1.79
N SER A 167 -13.16 2.87 1.23
CA SER A 167 -14.43 3.54 1.55
C SER A 167 -14.86 3.28 3.00
N GLU A 168 -14.59 2.08 3.51
CA GLU A 168 -14.86 1.72 4.91
C GLU A 168 -13.93 2.44 5.89
N HIS A 169 -12.63 2.48 5.59
CA HIS A 169 -11.61 2.99 6.53
C HIS A 169 -11.39 4.51 6.44
N PHE A 170 -11.71 5.12 5.31
CA PHE A 170 -11.53 6.55 5.05
C PHE A 170 -12.79 7.17 4.42
N PRO A 171 -13.92 7.23 5.17
CA PRO A 171 -15.12 7.89 4.69
C PRO A 171 -14.89 9.39 4.48
N GLN A 172 -15.54 9.96 3.46
CA GLN A 172 -15.51 11.40 3.14
C GLN A 172 -16.33 12.22 4.14
#